data_AF-A0AAY4CY91-F1
#
_entry.id   AF-A0AAY4CY91-F1
#
_cell.length_a   1.000
_cell.length_b   1.000
_cell.length_c   1.000
_cell.angle_alpha   90.00
_cell.angle_beta   90.00
_cell.angle_gamma   90.00
#
_symmetry.space_group_name_H-M   'P 1'
#
loop_
_entity.id
_entity.type
_entity.pdbx_description
1 polymer ?
#
loop_
_entity_poly.entity_id
_entity_poly.type
_entity_poly.pdbx_seq_one_letter_code
_entity_poly.pdbx_strand_id
1 'polypeptide(L)'
;MSATSRLECLTQTPLQKIWVPWMCTKLSRRRGSSVPQFTNSPTMIVMVGLPARGKTYISKKLTRYLNWIGVPTKVFNVGQYRREAVQTYKSFEFFSPDNEEAMKIRKACALAALKDVSTYFTYEQGQVAVFDATNTTRDRREVILGFAQENGYKVFFVESLCDDPEIIAENIKQVKLSSPDYVGRDKDEVVADFLKRIECYKVSYVPLDDDKDSNLSYIKIFNVGSRYLVNRVQDHIQSRIVYYLMNIHVTQRTIYLCRHGESELNLLGRIGGDSGLSPRGNKFATALGKYIRSQSIPDLKVWTSHMKRTIQTAEGLDVPYEQWKALNEIDAGVCEDMTYEEIQDNYPEEFALRDQDKYRYRYPKGESYEDLVQRLEPVIMELERQENVLVICHQAVMRCLLAYFLDKSAGKELPYLKCPLHTVLKLTPVAYGCKVESVFLNIEAVNTHRERPMVSVVVRLKVPSHAFILVLVVP
;
A
#
# COMPACT_ATOMS: atom_id res chain seq x y z
N MET A 1 -28.06 48.27 -19.10
CA MET A 1 -28.08 48.15 -17.63
C MET A 1 -27.99 46.68 -17.24
N SER A 2 -26.86 46.35 -16.60
CA SER A 2 -26.46 45.13 -15.86
C SER A 2 -27.09 43.77 -16.17
N ALA A 3 -26.30 42.92 -16.80
CA ALA A 3 -26.31 41.48 -16.55
C ALA A 3 -25.85 41.22 -15.11
N THR A 4 -26.76 40.80 -14.23
CA THR A 4 -26.42 40.30 -12.89
C THR A 4 -25.87 38.88 -13.00
N SER A 5 -24.57 38.75 -12.77
CA SER A 5 -23.87 37.49 -12.59
C SER A 5 -24.53 36.67 -11.46
N ARG A 6 -25.11 35.51 -11.78
CA ARG A 6 -25.40 34.49 -10.77
C ARG A 6 -24.06 33.97 -10.27
N LEU A 7 -23.59 34.49 -9.14
CA LEU A 7 -22.49 33.88 -8.39
C LEU A 7 -22.94 32.47 -8.02
N GLU A 8 -22.29 31.46 -8.60
CA GLU A 8 -22.46 30.07 -8.18
C GLU A 8 -21.95 29.98 -6.73
N CYS A 9 -22.88 29.88 -5.78
CA CYS A 9 -22.55 29.74 -4.36
C CYS A 9 -21.76 28.44 -4.18
N LEU A 10 -20.66 28.45 -3.45
CA LEU A 10 -19.92 27.24 -3.08
C LEU A 10 -20.32 26.83 -1.67
N THR A 11 -20.37 25.52 -1.42
CA THR A 11 -20.52 24.94 -0.08
C THR A 11 -19.38 23.98 0.18
N GLN A 12 -19.00 23.81 1.44
CA GLN A 12 -17.92 22.92 1.83
C GLN A 12 -18.49 21.57 2.28
N THR A 13 -17.92 20.46 1.80
CA THR A 13 -18.32 19.13 2.26
C THR A 13 -17.96 18.94 3.74
N PRO A 14 -18.88 18.44 4.59
CA PRO A 14 -18.62 18.33 6.02
C PRO A 14 -17.44 17.41 6.37
N LEU A 15 -17.28 16.29 5.67
CA LEU A 15 -16.27 15.28 6.02
C LEU A 15 -14.86 15.68 5.54
N GLN A 16 -14.71 15.92 4.23
CA GLN A 16 -13.42 16.16 3.59
C GLN A 16 -13.05 17.65 3.52
N LYS A 17 -13.94 18.56 3.88
CA LYS A 17 -13.71 20.01 3.81
C LYS A 17 -13.39 20.50 2.39
N ILE A 18 -14.01 19.91 1.37
CA ILE A 18 -13.82 20.25 -0.05
C ILE A 18 -14.90 21.23 -0.50
N TRP A 19 -14.52 22.32 -1.16
CA TRP A 19 -15.46 23.26 -1.76
C TRP A 19 -16.09 22.67 -3.03
N VAL A 20 -17.42 22.61 -3.05
CA VAL A 20 -18.22 22.11 -4.17
C VAL A 20 -19.31 23.11 -4.53
N PRO A 21 -19.77 23.17 -5.79
CA PRO A 21 -20.90 24.01 -6.17
C PRO A 21 -22.15 23.68 -5.36
N TRP A 22 -22.80 24.72 -4.82
CA TRP A 22 -24.05 24.59 -4.08
C TRP A 22 -25.18 24.22 -5.05
N MET A 23 -25.63 22.97 -5.00
CA MET A 23 -26.75 22.51 -5.82
C MET A 23 -28.07 22.83 -5.12
N CYS A 24 -28.74 23.88 -5.59
CA CYS A 24 -30.09 24.21 -5.18
C CYS A 24 -31.10 23.29 -5.88
N THR A 25 -31.86 22.51 -5.11
CA THR A 25 -33.09 21.75 -5.47
C THR A 25 -32.97 20.31 -6.01
N LYS A 26 -33.97 19.52 -5.59
CA LYS A 26 -34.34 18.15 -5.96
C LYS A 26 -34.69 17.99 -7.45
N LEU A 27 -33.78 18.31 -8.36
CA LEU A 27 -33.84 17.87 -9.76
C LEU A 27 -33.03 16.58 -9.93
N SER A 28 -33.34 15.56 -9.12
CA SER A 28 -32.84 14.19 -9.28
C SER A 28 -33.63 13.43 -10.36
N ARG A 29 -33.94 14.08 -11.49
CA ARG A 29 -34.49 13.39 -12.66
C ARG A 29 -33.49 13.47 -13.80
N ARG A 30 -32.76 12.36 -13.94
CA ARG A 30 -32.09 11.93 -15.17
C ARG A 30 -31.13 12.96 -15.77
N ARG A 31 -30.01 13.20 -15.10
CA ARG A 31 -28.75 13.07 -15.84
C ARG A 31 -28.29 11.66 -15.58
N GLY A 32 -28.37 10.80 -16.60
CA GLY A 32 -27.62 9.55 -16.57
C GLY A 32 -26.19 9.89 -16.18
N SER A 33 -25.58 9.08 -15.32
CA SER A 33 -24.17 9.16 -15.00
C SER A 33 -23.39 9.41 -16.28
N SER A 34 -22.98 10.65 -16.54
CA SER A 34 -22.17 10.98 -17.70
C SER A 34 -20.75 10.53 -17.39
N VAL A 35 -20.54 9.22 -17.42
CA VAL A 35 -19.20 8.67 -17.59
C VAL A 35 -19.00 8.59 -19.09
N PRO A 36 -18.26 9.54 -19.65
CA PRO A 36 -17.21 9.13 -20.55
C PRO A 36 -15.94 9.91 -20.21
N GLN A 37 -15.11 9.36 -19.32
CA GLN A 37 -13.72 9.81 -19.22
C GLN A 37 -12.85 8.86 -20.04
N PHE A 38 -12.81 9.10 -21.36
CA PHE A 38 -11.81 8.52 -22.26
C PHE A 38 -10.36 8.87 -21.86
N THR A 39 -10.16 9.72 -20.84
CA THR A 39 -8.84 10.06 -20.29
C THR A 39 -8.35 9.09 -19.21
N ASN A 40 -9.23 8.33 -18.55
CA ASN A 40 -8.91 7.46 -17.41
C ASN A 40 -9.29 5.99 -17.65
N SER A 41 -9.00 5.44 -18.84
CA SER A 41 -9.17 4.01 -19.08
C SER A 41 -8.39 3.17 -18.05
N PRO A 42 -9.00 2.10 -17.49
CA PRO A 42 -8.32 1.18 -16.58
C PRO A 42 -7.07 0.57 -17.23
N THR A 43 -6.08 0.23 -16.40
CA THR A 43 -4.80 -0.30 -16.86
C THR A 43 -4.61 -1.75 -16.45
N MET A 44 -4.31 -2.61 -17.41
CA MET A 44 -3.83 -3.97 -17.19
C MET A 44 -2.30 -3.98 -17.16
N ILE A 45 -1.74 -4.32 -15.99
CA ILE A 45 -0.32 -4.62 -15.86
C ILE A 45 -0.11 -6.08 -16.19
N VAL A 46 0.69 -6.39 -17.20
CA VAL A 46 0.93 -7.76 -17.66
C VAL A 46 2.34 -8.18 -17.29
N MET A 47 2.46 -9.10 -16.34
CA MET A 47 3.77 -9.61 -15.93
C MET A 47 4.35 -10.54 -17.00
N VAL A 48 5.64 -10.41 -17.31
CA VAL A 48 6.34 -11.25 -18.30
C VAL A 48 7.63 -11.80 -17.70
N GLY A 49 7.96 -13.05 -18.02
CA GLY A 49 9.25 -13.66 -17.71
C GLY A 49 9.16 -15.08 -17.18
N LEU A 50 10.31 -15.75 -17.08
CA LEU A 50 10.42 -17.13 -16.62
C LEU A 50 9.99 -17.32 -15.15
N PRO A 51 9.66 -18.55 -14.71
CA PRO A 51 9.43 -18.83 -13.30
C PRO A 51 10.64 -18.45 -12.40
N ALA A 52 10.38 -18.17 -11.12
CA ALA A 52 11.39 -17.70 -10.14
C ALA A 52 12.17 -16.42 -10.55
N ARG A 53 11.49 -15.51 -11.25
CA ARG A 53 11.99 -14.17 -11.61
C ARG A 53 11.28 -13.04 -10.87
N GLY A 54 10.93 -13.23 -9.60
CA GLY A 54 10.32 -12.16 -8.80
C GLY A 54 8.94 -11.61 -9.24
N LYS A 55 8.31 -12.10 -10.32
CA LYS A 55 7.02 -11.56 -10.83
C LYS A 55 5.96 -11.42 -9.75
N THR A 56 5.62 -12.50 -9.03
CA THR A 56 4.61 -12.46 -7.97
C THR A 56 4.99 -11.52 -6.82
N TYR A 57 6.29 -11.39 -6.52
CA TYR A 57 6.78 -10.43 -5.53
C TYR A 57 6.52 -8.99 -5.99
N ILE A 58 6.90 -8.66 -7.23
CA ILE A 58 6.66 -7.37 -7.85
C ILE A 58 5.16 -7.09 -7.89
N SER A 59 4.34 -8.03 -8.37
CA SER A 59 2.88 -7.88 -8.45
C SER A 59 2.27 -7.51 -7.11
N LYS A 60 2.61 -8.23 -6.03
CA LYS A 60 2.06 -7.94 -4.70
C LYS A 60 2.56 -6.62 -4.14
N LYS A 61 3.87 -6.35 -4.21
CA LYS A 61 4.44 -5.07 -3.74
C LYS A 61 3.85 -3.88 -4.49
N LEU A 62 3.66 -4.01 -5.80
CA LEU A 62 3.10 -2.96 -6.64
C LEU A 62 1.61 -2.74 -6.32
N THR A 63 0.84 -3.81 -6.21
CA THR A 63 -0.57 -3.72 -5.79
C THR A 63 -0.74 -3.10 -4.42
N ARG A 64 0.10 -3.47 -3.45
CA ARG A 64 0.11 -2.88 -2.11
C ARG A 64 0.38 -1.38 -2.15
N TYR A 65 1.41 -0.97 -2.90
CA TYR A 65 1.75 0.44 -3.08
C TYR A 65 0.60 1.22 -3.73
N LEU A 66 0.07 0.74 -4.87
CA LEU A 66 -1.01 1.41 -5.59
C LEU A 66 -2.27 1.53 -4.73
N ASN A 67 -2.66 0.48 -4.01
CA ASN A 67 -3.81 0.56 -3.09
C ASN A 67 -3.56 1.54 -1.94
N TRP A 68 -2.34 1.57 -1.39
CA TRP A 68 -2.00 2.48 -0.29
C TRP A 68 -2.09 3.95 -0.71
N ILE A 69 -1.64 4.32 -1.92
CA ILE A 69 -1.79 5.68 -2.45
C ILE A 69 -3.22 6.01 -2.95
N GLY A 70 -4.17 5.06 -2.85
CA GLY A 70 -5.57 5.26 -3.21
C GLY A 70 -5.96 4.86 -4.65
N VAL A 71 -5.13 4.07 -5.36
CA VAL A 71 -5.44 3.52 -6.69
C VAL A 71 -5.92 2.07 -6.55
N PRO A 72 -7.23 1.78 -6.71
CA PRO A 72 -7.79 0.44 -6.54
C PRO A 72 -7.12 -0.56 -7.49
N THR A 73 -6.39 -1.50 -6.91
CA THR A 73 -5.57 -2.46 -7.64
C THR A 73 -5.78 -3.88 -7.12
N LYS A 74 -5.87 -4.85 -8.03
CA LYS A 74 -6.03 -6.28 -7.70
C LYS A 74 -5.09 -7.16 -8.53
N VAL A 75 -4.53 -8.20 -7.91
CA VAL A 75 -3.69 -9.20 -8.60
C VAL A 75 -4.55 -10.38 -9.05
N PHE A 76 -4.37 -10.79 -10.29
CA PHE A 76 -4.97 -11.98 -10.90
C PHE A 76 -3.86 -12.97 -11.21
N ASN A 77 -3.58 -13.88 -10.27
CA ASN A 77 -2.51 -14.88 -10.40
C ASN A 77 -3.03 -16.12 -11.13
N VAL A 78 -2.68 -16.30 -12.39
CA VAL A 78 -3.15 -17.44 -13.21
C VAL A 78 -2.71 -18.80 -12.61
N GLY A 79 -1.63 -18.80 -11.82
CA GLY A 79 -1.21 -19.98 -11.07
C GLY A 79 -2.25 -20.44 -10.03
N GLN A 80 -3.03 -19.53 -9.44
CA GLN A 80 -4.12 -19.86 -8.53
C GLN A 80 -5.30 -20.50 -9.26
N TYR A 81 -5.77 -19.90 -10.35
CA TYR A 81 -6.81 -20.48 -11.21
C TYR A 81 -6.44 -21.90 -11.66
N ARG A 82 -5.17 -22.14 -12.01
CA ARG A 82 -4.68 -23.48 -12.36
C ARG A 82 -4.75 -24.45 -11.20
N ARG A 83 -4.40 -24.04 -9.98
CA ARG A 83 -4.47 -24.91 -8.79
C ARG A 83 -5.91 -25.29 -8.46
N GLU A 84 -6.83 -24.35 -8.57
CA GLU A 84 -8.27 -24.60 -8.37
C GLU A 84 -8.83 -25.55 -9.44
N ALA A 85 -8.38 -25.44 -10.68
CA ALA A 85 -8.83 -26.30 -11.78
C ALA A 85 -8.25 -27.73 -11.74
N VAL A 86 -6.98 -27.90 -11.35
CA VAL A 86 -6.25 -29.19 -11.47
C VAL A 86 -6.17 -29.96 -10.14
N GLN A 87 -6.50 -29.32 -9.01
CA GLN A 87 -6.52 -29.84 -7.62
C GLN A 87 -5.21 -30.44 -7.08
N THR A 88 -4.47 -31.23 -7.85
CA THR A 88 -3.22 -31.86 -7.44
C THR A 88 -2.12 -31.65 -8.47
N TYR A 89 -1.04 -30.98 -8.08
CA TYR A 89 0.17 -30.85 -8.90
C TYR A 89 1.01 -32.13 -8.79
N LYS A 90 1.36 -32.75 -9.92
CA LYS A 90 2.19 -33.96 -9.98
C LYS A 90 3.67 -33.65 -10.25
N SER A 91 3.99 -33.02 -11.36
CA SER A 91 5.37 -32.77 -11.79
C SER A 91 5.45 -31.66 -12.83
N PHE A 92 6.69 -31.26 -13.16
CA PHE A 92 7.02 -30.31 -14.20
C PHE A 92 6.46 -30.68 -15.59
N GLU A 93 6.13 -31.94 -15.85
CA GLU A 93 5.58 -32.44 -17.12
C GLU A 93 4.26 -31.77 -17.51
N PHE A 94 3.48 -31.31 -16.52
CA PHE A 94 2.30 -30.47 -16.76
C PHE A 94 2.65 -29.17 -17.50
N PHE A 95 3.88 -28.67 -17.35
CA PHE A 95 4.34 -27.45 -17.99
C PHE A 95 5.04 -27.68 -19.32
N SER A 96 5.27 -28.94 -19.71
CA SER A 96 5.88 -29.30 -20.99
C SER A 96 5.14 -28.64 -22.17
N PRO A 97 5.85 -28.14 -23.19
CA PRO A 97 5.23 -27.63 -24.41
C PRO A 97 4.50 -28.73 -25.20
N ASP A 98 4.93 -29.99 -25.08
CA ASP A 98 4.33 -31.12 -25.80
C ASP A 98 3.03 -31.63 -25.15
N ASN A 99 2.69 -31.12 -23.96
CA ASN A 99 1.49 -31.51 -23.24
C ASN A 99 0.29 -30.68 -23.68
N GLU A 100 -0.40 -31.12 -24.74
CA GLU A 100 -1.55 -30.44 -25.32
C GLU A 100 -2.72 -30.24 -24.34
N GLU A 101 -3.00 -31.26 -23.51
CA GLU A 101 -4.07 -31.19 -22.51
C GLU A 101 -3.78 -30.11 -21.47
N ALA A 102 -2.57 -30.12 -20.91
CA ALA A 102 -2.16 -29.10 -19.96
C ALA A 102 -2.06 -27.70 -20.59
N MET A 103 -1.72 -27.59 -21.87
CA MET A 103 -1.80 -26.32 -22.60
C MET A 103 -3.24 -25.80 -22.70
N LYS A 104 -4.21 -26.67 -23.03
CA LYS A 104 -5.64 -26.32 -23.07
C LYS A 104 -6.13 -25.84 -21.71
N ILE A 105 -5.79 -26.55 -20.64
CA ILE A 105 -6.14 -26.16 -19.26
C ILE A 105 -5.52 -24.81 -18.88
N ARG A 106 -4.22 -24.62 -19.14
CA ARG A 106 -3.52 -23.34 -18.86
C ARG A 106 -4.08 -22.17 -19.67
N LYS A 107 -4.55 -22.42 -20.90
CA LYS A 107 -5.24 -21.42 -21.72
C LYS A 107 -6.60 -21.06 -21.11
N ALA A 108 -7.40 -22.06 -20.73
CA ALA A 108 -8.70 -21.84 -20.07
C ALA A 108 -8.56 -21.06 -18.75
N CYS A 109 -7.57 -21.38 -17.92
CA CYS A 109 -7.31 -20.66 -16.66
C CYS A 109 -6.99 -19.18 -16.89
N ALA A 110 -6.23 -18.86 -17.93
CA ALA A 110 -5.93 -17.47 -18.25
C ALA A 110 -7.14 -16.71 -18.79
N LEU A 111 -7.98 -17.35 -19.61
CA LEU A 111 -9.23 -16.76 -20.07
C LEU A 111 -10.20 -16.50 -18.91
N ALA A 112 -10.29 -17.43 -17.95
CA ALA A 112 -11.07 -17.23 -16.72
C ALA A 112 -10.54 -16.03 -15.92
N ALA A 113 -9.22 -15.91 -15.73
CA ALA A 113 -8.62 -14.76 -15.07
C ALA A 113 -8.87 -13.44 -15.81
N LEU A 114 -8.82 -13.42 -17.16
CA LEU A 114 -9.16 -12.23 -17.96
C LEU A 114 -10.63 -11.84 -17.80
N LYS A 115 -11.54 -12.81 -17.73
CA LYS A 115 -12.95 -12.54 -17.45
C LYS A 115 -13.13 -11.84 -16.10
N ASP A 116 -12.44 -12.31 -15.06
CA ASP A 116 -12.49 -11.68 -13.74
C ASP A 116 -11.85 -10.27 -13.72
N VAL A 117 -10.85 -10.02 -14.57
CA VAL A 117 -10.33 -8.66 -14.79
C VAL A 117 -11.41 -7.73 -15.35
N SER A 118 -12.18 -8.19 -16.35
CA SER A 118 -13.31 -7.41 -16.89
C SER A 118 -14.37 -7.15 -15.82
N THR A 119 -14.70 -8.15 -15.02
CA THR A 119 -15.63 -8.01 -13.90
C THR A 119 -15.14 -6.97 -12.88
N TYR A 120 -13.85 -7.01 -12.54
CA TYR A 120 -13.24 -6.08 -11.60
C TYR A 120 -13.30 -4.62 -12.07
N PHE A 121 -12.97 -4.36 -13.34
CA PHE A 121 -13.05 -3.02 -13.90
C PHE A 121 -14.49 -2.53 -14.08
N THR A 122 -15.41 -3.41 -14.47
CA THR A 122 -16.79 -3.02 -14.82
C THR A 122 -17.69 -2.87 -13.59
N TYR A 123 -17.57 -3.76 -12.61
CA TYR A 123 -18.51 -3.87 -11.50
C TYR A 123 -17.90 -3.56 -10.13
N GLU A 124 -16.59 -3.75 -9.94
CA GLU A 124 -15.91 -3.52 -8.65
C GLU A 124 -15.20 -2.15 -8.57
N GLN A 125 -15.35 -1.28 -9.58
CA GLN A 125 -14.69 0.04 -9.68
C GLN A 125 -13.16 -0.04 -9.62
N GLY A 126 -12.58 -1.15 -10.09
CA GLY A 126 -11.13 -1.31 -10.21
C GLY A 126 -10.51 -0.33 -11.20
N GLN A 127 -9.28 0.12 -10.93
CA GLN A 127 -8.53 0.99 -11.84
C GLN A 127 -7.31 0.30 -12.45
N VAL A 128 -6.65 -0.59 -11.69
CA VAL A 128 -5.49 -1.34 -12.17
C VAL A 128 -5.64 -2.83 -11.88
N ALA A 129 -5.41 -3.67 -12.88
CA ALA A 129 -5.39 -5.13 -12.72
C ALA A 129 -3.98 -5.66 -13.03
N VAL A 130 -3.38 -6.39 -12.09
CA VAL A 130 -2.07 -7.03 -12.30
C VAL A 130 -2.27 -8.48 -12.71
N PHE A 131 -2.08 -8.77 -13.99
CA PHE A 131 -2.18 -10.10 -14.57
C PHE A 131 -0.86 -10.86 -14.38
N ASP A 132 -0.76 -11.62 -13.28
CA ASP A 132 0.45 -12.36 -12.88
C ASP A 132 0.48 -13.77 -13.48
N ALA A 133 1.21 -13.89 -14.59
CA ALA A 133 1.54 -15.14 -15.26
C ALA A 133 2.93 -15.05 -15.91
N THR A 134 3.39 -16.12 -16.57
CA THR A 134 4.68 -16.09 -17.29
C THR A 134 4.61 -15.24 -18.57
N ASN A 135 3.51 -15.34 -19.34
CA ASN A 135 3.28 -14.59 -20.59
C ASN A 135 4.50 -14.54 -21.53
N THR A 136 5.23 -15.66 -21.58
CA THR A 136 6.53 -15.79 -22.24
C THR A 136 6.45 -15.91 -23.76
N THR A 137 5.27 -16.18 -24.34
CA THR A 137 5.09 -16.30 -25.81
C THR A 137 4.41 -15.06 -26.38
N ARG A 138 4.71 -14.73 -27.65
CA ARG A 138 4.05 -13.63 -28.37
C ARG A 138 2.55 -13.86 -28.52
N ASP A 139 2.14 -15.05 -28.95
CA ASP A 139 0.74 -15.43 -29.11
C ASP A 139 -0.08 -15.18 -27.82
N ARG A 140 0.50 -15.47 -26.65
CA ARG A 140 -0.18 -15.21 -25.38
C ARG A 140 -0.35 -13.71 -25.14
N ARG A 141 0.67 -12.90 -25.45
CA ARG A 141 0.61 -11.45 -25.29
C ARG A 141 -0.37 -10.82 -26.29
N GLU A 142 -0.43 -11.32 -27.52
CA GLU A 142 -1.41 -10.89 -28.53
C GLU A 142 -2.86 -11.16 -28.09
N VAL A 143 -3.13 -12.34 -27.51
CA VAL A 143 -4.47 -12.63 -26.94
C VAL A 143 -4.84 -11.63 -25.83
N ILE A 144 -3.89 -11.27 -24.96
CA ILE A 144 -4.13 -10.30 -23.89
C ILE A 144 -4.34 -8.89 -24.46
N LEU A 145 -3.54 -8.50 -25.47
CA LEU A 145 -3.69 -7.22 -26.17
C LEU A 145 -5.03 -7.11 -26.89
N GLY A 146 -5.45 -8.16 -27.59
CA GLY A 146 -6.77 -8.23 -28.25
C GLY A 146 -7.91 -8.07 -27.24
N PHE A 147 -7.86 -8.82 -26.14
CA PHE A 147 -8.82 -8.68 -25.04
C PHE A 147 -8.87 -7.25 -24.46
N ALA A 148 -7.70 -6.66 -24.20
CA ALA A 148 -7.63 -5.30 -23.67
C ALA A 148 -8.18 -4.26 -24.67
N GLN A 149 -7.86 -4.41 -25.95
CA GLN A 149 -8.34 -3.53 -27.01
C GLN A 149 -9.87 -3.60 -27.17
N GLU A 150 -10.44 -4.81 -27.18
CA GLU A 150 -11.90 -5.03 -27.26
C GLU A 150 -12.66 -4.36 -26.11
N ASN A 151 -12.04 -4.26 -24.93
CA ASN A 151 -12.64 -3.67 -23.73
C ASN A 151 -12.18 -2.23 -23.45
N GLY A 152 -11.32 -1.64 -24.30
CA GLY A 152 -10.81 -0.28 -24.13
C GLY A 152 -9.85 -0.09 -22.94
N TYR A 153 -9.16 -1.14 -22.51
CA TYR A 153 -8.18 -1.11 -21.43
C TYR A 153 -6.78 -0.74 -21.95
N LYS A 154 -6.02 0.01 -21.15
CA LYS A 154 -4.59 0.23 -21.40
C LYS A 154 -3.79 -1.01 -20.97
N VAL A 155 -2.66 -1.26 -21.61
CA VAL A 155 -1.76 -2.37 -21.26
C VAL A 155 -0.37 -1.84 -20.97
N PHE A 156 0.21 -2.25 -19.84
CA PHE A 156 1.59 -1.95 -19.47
C PHE A 156 2.32 -3.25 -19.09
N PHE A 157 3.34 -3.64 -19.84
CA PHE A 157 4.07 -4.87 -19.54
C PHE A 157 5.20 -4.62 -18.52
N VAL A 158 5.36 -5.55 -17.59
CA VAL A 158 6.48 -5.59 -16.64
C VAL A 158 7.21 -6.90 -16.83
N GLU A 159 8.33 -6.85 -17.53
CA GLU A 159 9.17 -8.02 -17.78
C GLU A 159 10.32 -8.10 -16.76
N SER A 160 10.44 -9.23 -16.07
CA SER A 160 11.57 -9.48 -15.18
C SER A 160 12.52 -10.51 -15.79
N LEU A 161 13.74 -10.05 -16.07
CA LEU A 161 14.84 -10.79 -16.64
C LEU A 161 15.89 -11.02 -15.54
N CYS A 162 16.24 -12.28 -15.30
CA CYS A 162 17.34 -12.63 -14.40
C CYS A 162 18.09 -13.82 -14.99
N ASP A 163 19.39 -13.66 -15.18
CA ASP A 163 20.32 -14.71 -15.60
C ASP A 163 21.24 -15.16 -14.47
N ASP A 164 21.34 -14.39 -13.39
CA ASP A 164 22.09 -14.71 -12.18
C ASP A 164 21.59 -16.00 -11.47
N PRO A 165 22.40 -17.08 -11.43
CA PRO A 165 22.02 -18.34 -10.79
C PRO A 165 21.77 -18.25 -9.28
N GLU A 166 22.48 -17.39 -8.56
CA GLU A 166 22.38 -17.25 -7.10
C GLU A 166 21.04 -16.63 -6.73
N ILE A 167 20.65 -15.56 -7.44
CA ILE A 167 19.34 -14.91 -7.27
C ILE A 167 18.20 -15.89 -7.56
N ILE A 168 18.36 -16.71 -8.60
CA ILE A 168 17.35 -17.71 -8.98
C ILE A 168 17.22 -18.77 -7.90
N ALA A 169 18.34 -19.30 -7.40
CA ALA A 169 18.36 -20.29 -6.33
C ALA A 169 17.69 -19.75 -5.06
N GLU A 170 18.02 -18.51 -4.68
CA GLU A 170 17.43 -17.87 -3.50
C GLU A 170 15.92 -17.64 -3.66
N ASN A 171 15.47 -17.20 -4.83
CA ASN A 171 14.04 -17.05 -5.13
C ASN A 171 13.27 -18.38 -5.04
N ILE A 172 13.89 -19.49 -5.48
CA ILE A 172 13.29 -20.83 -5.35
C ILE A 172 13.18 -21.20 -3.87
N LYS A 173 14.25 -21.03 -3.11
CA LYS A 173 14.29 -21.36 -1.67
C LYS A 173 13.27 -20.55 -0.86
N GLN A 174 13.23 -19.23 -1.03
CA GLN A 174 12.38 -18.37 -0.22
C GLN A 174 10.88 -18.51 -0.53
N VAL A 175 10.54 -18.65 -1.82
CA VAL A 175 9.16 -18.42 -2.29
C VAL A 175 8.48 -19.70 -2.79
N LYS A 176 9.25 -20.66 -3.30
CA LYS A 176 8.70 -21.84 -3.98
C LYS A 176 8.67 -23.08 -3.10
N LEU A 177 9.55 -23.18 -2.11
CA LEU A 177 9.46 -24.23 -1.09
C LEU A 177 8.17 -24.14 -0.26
N SER A 178 7.65 -22.92 -0.06
CA SER A 178 6.39 -22.68 0.65
C SER A 178 5.15 -22.65 -0.27
N SER A 179 5.31 -23.00 -1.56
CA SER A 179 4.20 -23.01 -2.52
C SER A 179 3.22 -24.15 -2.24
N PRO A 180 1.90 -23.93 -2.38
CA PRO A 180 0.90 -24.99 -2.30
C PRO A 180 1.11 -26.14 -3.29
N ASP A 181 1.85 -25.90 -4.38
CA ASP A 181 2.19 -26.93 -5.38
C ASP A 181 3.10 -28.03 -4.81
N TYR A 182 3.81 -27.77 -3.71
CA TYR A 182 4.91 -28.62 -3.21
C TYR A 182 4.73 -29.08 -1.76
N VAL A 183 3.50 -28.99 -1.22
CA VAL A 183 3.20 -29.38 0.16
C VAL A 183 3.58 -30.84 0.41
N GLY A 184 4.37 -31.08 1.46
CA GLY A 184 4.77 -32.42 1.90
C GLY A 184 5.87 -33.08 1.06
N ARG A 185 6.49 -32.36 0.12
CA ARG A 185 7.63 -32.86 -0.66
C ARG A 185 8.98 -32.48 -0.06
N ASP A 186 10.00 -33.27 -0.38
CA ASP A 186 11.38 -32.97 0.00
C ASP A 186 11.91 -31.70 -0.70
N LYS A 187 12.76 -30.94 0.00
CA LYS A 187 13.26 -29.64 -0.51
C LYS A 187 14.09 -29.80 -1.78
N ASP A 188 14.93 -30.83 -1.85
CA ASP A 188 15.84 -31.03 -2.98
C ASP A 188 15.05 -31.52 -4.21
N GLU A 189 14.05 -32.37 -4.00
CA GLU A 189 13.10 -32.77 -5.04
C GLU A 189 12.33 -31.59 -5.62
N VAL A 190 11.89 -30.65 -4.76
CA VAL A 190 11.18 -29.44 -5.18
C VAL A 190 12.07 -28.54 -6.02
N VAL A 191 13.32 -28.34 -5.61
CA VAL A 191 14.28 -27.56 -6.41
C VAL A 191 14.51 -28.21 -7.77
N ALA A 192 14.73 -29.54 -7.81
CA ALA A 192 14.94 -30.27 -9.05
C ALA A 192 13.73 -30.22 -10.00
N ASP A 193 12.51 -30.41 -9.50
CA ASP A 193 11.27 -30.28 -10.28
C ASP A 193 11.11 -28.84 -10.81
N PHE A 194 11.37 -27.85 -9.97
CA PHE A 194 11.20 -26.45 -10.36
C PHE A 194 12.23 -25.99 -11.41
N LEU A 195 13.47 -26.48 -11.35
CA LEU A 195 14.47 -26.23 -12.38
C LEU A 195 14.04 -26.81 -13.73
N LYS A 196 13.57 -28.08 -13.76
CA LYS A 196 13.03 -28.69 -14.99
C LYS A 196 11.82 -27.92 -15.52
N ARG A 197 10.94 -27.44 -14.64
CA ARG A 197 9.83 -26.56 -15.00
C ARG A 197 10.30 -25.28 -15.67
N ILE A 198 11.39 -24.66 -15.20
CA ILE A 198 11.97 -23.46 -15.85
C ILE A 198 12.44 -23.81 -17.26
N GLU A 199 13.11 -24.96 -17.45
CA GLU A 199 13.56 -25.41 -18.77
C GLU A 199 12.39 -25.58 -19.76
N CYS A 200 11.24 -26.12 -19.33
CA CYS A 200 10.04 -26.20 -20.18
C CYS A 200 9.61 -24.83 -20.73
N TYR A 201 9.72 -23.77 -19.93
CA TYR A 201 9.37 -22.41 -20.38
C TYR A 201 10.46 -21.77 -21.24
N LYS A 202 11.73 -22.11 -21.04
CA LYS A 202 12.83 -21.56 -21.85
C LYS A 202 12.70 -21.94 -23.32
N VAL A 203 12.25 -23.14 -23.64
CA VAL A 203 12.08 -23.63 -25.02
C VAL A 203 11.21 -22.71 -25.87
N SER A 204 10.20 -22.08 -25.28
CA SER A 204 9.23 -21.23 -25.98
C SER A 204 9.29 -19.75 -25.56
N TYR A 205 10.29 -19.36 -24.76
CA TYR A 205 10.37 -18.00 -24.26
C TYR A 205 10.85 -17.04 -25.33
N VAL A 206 9.98 -16.10 -25.69
CA VAL A 206 10.29 -14.95 -26.53
C VAL A 206 10.17 -13.68 -25.67
N PRO A 207 11.29 -13.06 -25.25
CA PRO A 207 11.27 -11.85 -24.46
C PRO A 207 10.59 -10.71 -25.23
N LEU A 208 10.25 -9.61 -24.54
CA LEU A 208 9.87 -8.38 -25.26
C LEU A 208 11.09 -7.92 -26.08
N ASP A 209 10.84 -7.44 -27.29
CA ASP A 209 11.87 -7.07 -28.26
C ASP A 209 11.80 -5.57 -28.53
N ASP A 210 12.95 -4.88 -28.45
CA ASP A 210 12.95 -3.42 -28.45
C ASP A 210 12.55 -2.81 -29.80
N ASP A 211 12.75 -3.53 -30.89
CA ASP A 211 12.39 -3.09 -32.23
C ASP A 211 10.97 -3.53 -32.60
N LYS A 212 10.68 -4.82 -32.41
CA LYS A 212 9.41 -5.44 -32.83
C LYS A 212 8.24 -5.07 -31.90
N ASP A 213 8.51 -4.85 -30.62
CA ASP A 213 7.50 -4.45 -29.63
C ASP A 213 7.60 -2.93 -29.32
N SER A 214 8.26 -2.15 -30.18
CA SER A 214 8.52 -0.71 -30.01
C SER A 214 7.25 0.14 -29.84
N ASN A 215 6.09 -0.34 -30.28
CA ASN A 215 4.78 0.30 -30.12
C ASN A 215 4.11 0.01 -28.77
N LEU A 216 4.59 -0.98 -27.99
CA LEU A 216 4.02 -1.37 -26.71
C LEU A 216 4.59 -0.55 -25.55
N SER A 217 3.80 -0.37 -24.49
CA SER A 217 4.24 0.28 -23.26
C SER A 217 4.76 -0.76 -22.28
N TYR A 218 6.04 -0.67 -21.90
CA TYR A 218 6.65 -1.67 -21.03
C TYR A 218 7.86 -1.18 -20.24
N ILE A 219 8.17 -1.94 -19.19
CA ILE A 219 9.45 -1.88 -18.47
C ILE A 219 10.08 -3.28 -18.42
N LYS A 220 11.37 -3.35 -18.74
CA LYS A 220 12.22 -4.53 -18.51
C LYS A 220 13.10 -4.27 -17.31
N ILE A 221 13.11 -5.21 -16.37
CA ILE A 221 13.92 -5.16 -15.14
C ILE A 221 14.96 -6.28 -15.23
N PHE A 222 16.23 -5.91 -15.27
CA PHE A 222 17.35 -6.85 -15.39
C PHE A 222 18.01 -7.08 -14.03
N ASN A 223 18.25 -8.35 -13.68
CA ASN A 223 18.96 -8.80 -12.47
C ASN A 223 18.56 -8.01 -11.23
N VAL A 224 17.26 -8.06 -10.94
CA VAL A 224 16.64 -7.45 -9.75
C VAL A 224 16.94 -5.96 -9.59
N GLY A 225 16.94 -5.23 -10.72
CA GLY A 225 17.06 -3.77 -10.72
C GLY A 225 18.45 -3.23 -11.01
N SER A 226 19.40 -4.08 -11.41
CA SER A 226 20.72 -3.63 -11.90
C SER A 226 20.62 -2.69 -13.11
N ARG A 227 19.60 -2.90 -13.96
CA ARG A 227 19.32 -2.09 -15.14
C ARG A 227 17.83 -2.13 -15.44
N TYR A 228 17.34 -1.03 -16.02
CA TYR A 228 15.97 -0.88 -16.47
C TYR A 228 15.96 -0.44 -17.94
N LEU A 229 14.99 -0.93 -18.71
CA LEU A 229 14.64 -0.39 -20.03
C LEU A 229 13.16 -0.06 -20.01
N VAL A 230 12.81 1.18 -20.35
CA VAL A 230 11.43 1.67 -20.31
C VAL A 230 11.05 2.15 -21.70
N ASN A 231 9.91 1.70 -22.22
CA ASN A 231 9.40 2.09 -23.52
C ASN A 231 7.98 2.66 -23.42
N ARG A 232 7.74 3.78 -24.12
CA ARG A 232 6.42 4.41 -24.33
C ARG A 232 5.51 4.48 -23.10
N VAL A 233 5.95 5.16 -22.04
CA VAL A 233 5.08 5.50 -20.89
C VAL A 233 3.94 6.40 -21.36
N GLN A 234 2.69 5.99 -21.14
CA GLN A 234 1.49 6.66 -21.70
C GLN A 234 0.85 7.66 -20.74
N ASP A 235 0.96 7.43 -19.43
CA ASP A 235 0.27 8.25 -18.42
C ASP A 235 0.99 8.27 -17.07
N HIS A 236 0.40 9.02 -16.13
CA HIS A 236 0.95 9.21 -14.79
C HIS A 236 0.98 7.91 -13.99
N ILE A 237 0.04 6.98 -14.18
CA ILE A 237 -0.02 5.71 -13.46
C ILE A 237 1.18 4.86 -13.88
N GLN A 238 1.42 4.74 -15.19
CA GLN A 238 2.58 4.02 -15.72
C GLN A 238 3.89 4.67 -15.26
N SER A 239 3.99 6.00 -15.27
CA SER A 239 5.17 6.72 -14.76
C SER A 239 5.41 6.43 -13.27
N ARG A 240 4.35 6.40 -12.45
CA ARG A 240 4.42 6.08 -11.01
C ARG A 240 4.83 4.62 -10.77
N ILE A 241 4.34 3.70 -11.61
CA ILE A 241 4.75 2.29 -11.58
C ILE A 241 6.25 2.17 -11.88
N VAL A 242 6.74 2.80 -12.95
CA VAL A 242 8.17 2.82 -13.29
C VAL A 242 9.00 3.36 -12.14
N TYR A 243 8.62 4.53 -11.60
CA TYR A 243 9.31 5.15 -10.48
C TYR A 243 9.38 4.22 -9.25
N TYR A 244 8.26 3.57 -8.88
CA TYR A 244 8.26 2.62 -7.78
C TYR A 244 9.16 1.40 -8.04
N LEU A 245 9.08 0.81 -9.23
CA LEU A 245 9.87 -0.36 -9.61
C LEU A 245 11.38 -0.09 -9.64
N MET A 246 11.78 1.16 -9.88
CA MET A 246 13.17 1.60 -9.81
C MET A 246 13.71 1.80 -8.39
N ASN A 247 12.83 1.90 -7.38
CA ASN A 247 13.21 2.13 -5.98
C ASN A 247 13.10 0.88 -5.10
N ILE A 248 12.42 -0.18 -5.56
CA ILE A 248 12.34 -1.43 -4.79
C ILE A 248 13.59 -2.28 -4.99
N HIS A 249 14.00 -2.98 -3.92
CA HIS A 249 14.99 -4.04 -3.99
C HIS A 249 14.54 -5.27 -3.18
N VAL A 250 15.19 -6.42 -3.42
CA VAL A 250 14.86 -7.71 -2.77
C VAL A 250 15.81 -8.08 -1.64
N THR A 251 16.83 -7.26 -1.35
CA THR A 251 17.77 -7.57 -0.27
C THR A 251 17.04 -7.63 1.07
N GLN A 252 17.42 -8.61 1.88
CA GLN A 252 16.85 -8.76 3.22
C GLN A 252 17.31 -7.57 4.08
N ARG A 253 16.36 -6.98 4.79
CA ARG A 253 16.59 -5.78 5.58
C ARG A 253 15.59 -5.67 6.72
N THR A 254 15.90 -4.82 7.69
CA THR A 254 15.02 -4.59 8.84
C THR A 254 14.64 -3.12 8.95
N ILE A 255 13.34 -2.86 9.05
CA ILE A 255 12.81 -1.53 9.33
C ILE A 255 12.30 -1.51 10.77
N TYR A 256 12.77 -0.57 11.58
CA TYR A 256 12.31 -0.36 12.94
C TYR A 256 11.40 0.85 12.96
N LEU A 257 10.18 0.70 13.47
CA LEU A 257 9.26 1.80 13.69
C LEU A 257 9.02 1.97 15.19
N CYS A 258 9.14 3.18 15.68
CA CYS A 258 8.62 3.53 17.00
C CYS A 258 8.08 4.95 17.01
N ARG A 259 7.30 5.27 18.04
CA ARG A 259 6.96 6.66 18.34
C ARG A 259 8.10 7.33 19.08
N HIS A 260 8.03 8.66 19.17
CA HIS A 260 8.75 9.40 20.20
C HIS A 260 8.48 8.81 21.60
N GLY A 261 9.38 9.08 22.55
CA GLY A 261 9.09 8.86 23.97
C GLY A 261 7.89 9.69 24.42
N GLU A 262 7.20 9.27 25.48
CA GLU A 262 6.06 10.00 26.05
C GLU A 262 6.39 11.49 26.21
N SER A 263 5.51 12.37 25.72
CA SER A 263 5.65 13.82 25.82
C SER A 263 4.78 14.44 26.91
N GLU A 264 5.02 15.69 27.27
CA GLU A 264 4.19 16.43 28.22
C GLU A 264 2.72 16.52 27.74
N LEU A 265 2.47 16.76 26.45
CA LEU A 265 1.09 16.77 25.93
C LEU A 265 0.43 15.39 26.00
N ASN A 266 1.19 14.28 25.93
CA ASN A 266 0.61 12.96 26.14
C ASN A 266 0.09 12.80 27.57
N LEU A 267 0.84 13.25 28.57
CA LEU A 267 0.41 13.23 29.98
C LEU A 267 -0.87 14.03 30.20
N LEU A 268 -1.01 15.14 29.48
CA LEU A 268 -2.20 16.01 29.53
C LEU A 268 -3.36 15.53 28.65
N GLY A 269 -3.19 14.44 27.88
CA GLY A 269 -4.22 13.96 26.96
C GLY A 269 -4.49 14.89 25.76
N ARG A 270 -3.57 15.82 25.47
CA ARG A 270 -3.70 16.81 24.39
C ARG A 270 -3.11 16.28 23.08
N ILE A 271 -3.78 16.58 21.95
CA ILE A 271 -3.33 16.18 20.61
C ILE A 271 -2.50 17.28 19.95
N GLY A 272 -1.66 16.91 18.97
CA GLY A 272 -0.87 17.88 18.22
C GLY A 272 0.30 18.49 19.01
N GLY A 273 0.56 19.76 18.77
CA GLY A 273 1.56 20.59 19.45
C GLY A 273 3.01 20.14 19.24
N ASP A 274 3.94 20.85 19.90
CA ASP A 274 5.38 20.56 19.83
C ASP A 274 6.07 20.49 21.21
N SER A 275 5.39 19.85 22.17
CA SER A 275 5.97 19.59 23.49
C SER A 275 7.19 18.67 23.45
N GLY A 276 8.06 18.82 24.46
CA GLY A 276 9.19 17.94 24.70
C GLY A 276 8.82 16.64 25.42
N LEU A 277 9.83 15.79 25.62
CA LEU A 277 9.70 14.53 26.34
C LEU A 277 9.42 14.72 27.83
N SER A 278 8.56 13.85 28.37
CA SER A 278 8.37 13.68 29.81
C SER A 278 9.58 13.01 30.47
N PRO A 279 9.66 12.95 31.81
CA PRO A 279 10.67 12.14 32.49
C PRO A 279 10.68 10.66 32.06
N ARG A 280 9.51 10.08 31.74
CA ARG A 280 9.42 8.71 31.21
C ARG A 280 9.83 8.64 29.75
N GLY A 281 9.51 9.66 28.95
CA GLY A 281 9.99 9.78 27.58
C GLY A 281 11.52 9.80 27.48
N ASN A 282 12.20 10.52 28.37
CA ASN A 282 13.67 10.54 28.44
C ASN A 282 14.26 9.16 28.81
N LYS A 283 13.61 8.43 29.74
CA LYS A 283 13.99 7.05 30.07
C LYS A 283 13.83 6.12 28.86
N PHE A 284 12.74 6.28 28.09
CA PHE A 284 12.55 5.53 26.86
C PHE A 284 13.62 5.83 25.81
N ALA A 285 13.96 7.11 25.58
CA ALA A 285 15.02 7.48 24.63
C ALA A 285 16.36 6.78 24.96
N THR A 286 16.72 6.75 26.24
CA THR A 286 17.92 6.04 26.72
C THR A 286 17.81 4.52 26.52
N ALA A 287 16.65 3.94 26.82
CA ALA A 287 16.40 2.50 26.64
C ALA A 287 16.41 2.10 25.15
N LEU A 288 15.87 2.94 24.28
CA LEU A 288 15.90 2.77 22.83
C LEU A 288 17.34 2.78 22.31
N GLY A 289 18.16 3.73 22.74
CA GLY A 289 19.60 3.75 22.42
C GLY A 289 20.31 2.46 22.82
N LYS A 290 20.05 1.95 24.03
CA LYS A 290 20.62 0.67 24.50
C LYS A 290 20.13 -0.52 23.66
N TYR A 291 18.84 -0.58 23.34
CA TYR A 291 18.25 -1.63 22.53
C TYR A 291 18.83 -1.64 21.12
N ILE A 292 18.87 -0.49 20.44
CA ILE A 292 19.38 -0.38 19.07
C ILE A 292 20.86 -0.78 19.00
N ARG A 293 21.69 -0.33 19.94
CA ARG A 293 23.10 -0.75 20.02
C ARG A 293 23.25 -2.26 20.24
N SER A 294 22.40 -2.88 21.06
CA SER A 294 22.46 -4.33 21.30
C SER A 294 22.09 -5.17 20.07
N GLN A 295 21.33 -4.61 19.13
CA GLN A 295 21.01 -5.28 17.87
C GLN A 295 22.19 -5.34 16.88
N SER A 296 23.27 -4.56 17.10
CA SER A 296 24.48 -4.54 16.25
C SER A 296 24.16 -4.38 14.75
N ILE A 297 23.27 -3.44 14.43
CA ILE A 297 22.73 -3.27 13.08
C ILE A 297 23.75 -2.52 12.20
N PRO A 298 24.21 -3.09 11.08
CA PRO A 298 25.12 -2.40 10.17
C PRO A 298 24.39 -1.28 9.43
N ASP A 299 25.09 -0.16 9.24
CA ASP A 299 24.66 0.99 8.43
C ASP A 299 23.24 1.51 8.75
N LEU A 300 22.86 1.47 10.03
CA LEU A 300 21.54 1.92 10.47
C LEU A 300 21.35 3.41 10.21
N LYS A 301 20.34 3.76 9.42
CA LYS A 301 19.86 5.14 9.28
C LYS A 301 18.77 5.43 10.31
N VAL A 302 18.80 6.63 10.88
CA VAL A 302 17.77 7.08 11.84
C VAL A 302 17.04 8.29 11.27
N TRP A 303 15.72 8.20 11.20
CA TRP A 303 14.85 9.27 10.72
C TRP A 303 13.90 9.74 11.80
N THR A 304 13.68 11.05 11.82
CA THR A 304 12.81 11.73 12.77
C THR A 304 11.87 12.68 12.04
N SER A 305 10.81 13.11 12.73
CA SER A 305 10.08 14.30 12.31
C SER A 305 10.83 15.58 12.71
N HIS A 306 10.31 16.76 12.34
CA HIS A 306 10.85 18.04 12.81
C HIS A 306 10.35 18.41 14.22
N MET A 307 9.50 17.58 14.84
CA MET A 307 8.94 17.86 16.16
C MET A 307 9.93 17.48 17.27
N LYS A 308 10.01 18.34 18.29
CA LYS A 308 10.97 18.29 19.39
C LYS A 308 11.04 16.91 20.05
N ARG A 309 9.89 16.30 20.35
CA ARG A 309 9.81 14.97 20.98
C ARG A 309 10.48 13.84 20.18
N THR A 310 10.41 13.84 18.84
CA THR A 310 11.10 12.81 18.05
C THR A 310 12.60 13.06 18.00
N ILE A 311 13.00 14.33 17.94
CA ILE A 311 14.41 14.76 17.91
C ILE A 311 15.09 14.40 19.23
N GLN A 312 14.49 14.78 20.37
CA GLN A 312 15.00 14.42 21.71
C GLN A 312 15.08 12.92 21.93
N THR A 313 14.17 12.15 21.32
CA THR A 313 14.24 10.68 21.38
C THR A 313 15.45 10.16 20.60
N ALA A 314 15.72 10.70 19.41
CA ALA A 314 16.88 10.34 18.59
C ALA A 314 18.21 10.76 19.22
N GLU A 315 18.26 11.93 19.88
CA GLU A 315 19.44 12.39 20.62
C GLU A 315 19.87 11.38 21.71
N GLY A 316 18.92 10.64 22.30
CA GLY A 316 19.21 9.57 23.26
C GLY A 316 19.92 8.34 22.67
N LEU A 317 19.99 8.20 21.34
CA LEU A 317 20.70 7.12 20.67
C LEU A 317 22.20 7.41 20.50
N ASP A 318 22.58 8.69 20.49
CA ASP A 318 23.95 9.16 20.22
C ASP A 318 24.48 8.72 18.84
N VAL A 319 23.64 8.87 17.81
CA VAL A 319 23.97 8.57 16.40
C VAL A 319 23.43 9.67 15.47
N PRO A 320 23.99 9.84 14.27
CA PRO A 320 23.44 10.75 13.27
C PRO A 320 22.00 10.40 12.91
N TYR A 321 21.16 11.41 12.74
CA TYR A 321 19.77 11.25 12.29
C TYR A 321 19.39 12.33 11.28
N GLU A 322 18.41 12.01 10.43
CA GLU A 322 17.85 12.92 9.45
C GLU A 322 16.43 13.34 9.85
N GLN A 323 16.10 14.61 9.65
CA GLN A 323 14.78 15.15 9.96
C GLN A 323 13.96 15.25 8.68
N TRP A 324 12.74 14.73 8.72
CA TRP A 324 11.80 14.74 7.61
C TRP A 324 10.52 15.44 8.03
N LYS A 325 10.22 16.61 7.46
CA LYS A 325 8.96 17.32 7.73
C LYS A 325 7.74 16.46 7.38
N ALA A 326 7.87 15.58 6.38
CA ALA A 326 6.86 14.61 6.01
C ALA A 326 6.53 13.59 7.12
N LEU A 327 7.39 13.43 8.13
CA LEU A 327 7.14 12.59 9.31
C LEU A 327 6.47 13.34 10.48
N ASN A 328 6.15 14.64 10.36
CA ASN A 328 5.39 15.35 11.39
C ASN A 328 4.03 14.70 11.62
N GLU A 329 3.53 14.76 12.86
CA GLU A 329 2.19 14.24 13.20
C GLU A 329 1.10 14.86 12.31
N ILE A 330 -0.04 14.17 12.21
CA ILE A 330 -1.22 14.72 11.55
C ILE A 330 -1.58 16.09 12.15
N ASP A 331 -1.78 17.08 11.27
CA ASP A 331 -2.20 18.43 11.68
C ASP A 331 -3.69 18.43 12.06
N ALA A 332 -4.01 18.70 13.32
CA ALA A 332 -5.37 18.78 13.82
C ALA A 332 -6.02 20.16 13.58
N GLY A 333 -5.33 21.09 12.91
CA GLY A 333 -5.83 22.40 12.54
C GLY A 333 -6.32 23.20 13.75
N VAL A 334 -7.58 23.59 13.74
CA VAL A 334 -8.19 24.33 14.87
C VAL A 334 -8.31 23.53 16.17
N CYS A 335 -8.06 22.21 16.12
CA CYS A 335 -8.10 21.30 17.28
C CYS A 335 -6.70 20.98 17.83
N GLU A 336 -5.65 21.63 17.35
CA GLU A 336 -4.30 21.52 17.93
C GLU A 336 -4.29 21.92 19.41
N ASP A 337 -3.44 21.26 20.19
CA ASP A 337 -3.29 21.43 21.65
C ASP A 337 -4.55 21.15 22.48
N MET A 338 -5.63 20.59 21.92
CA MET A 338 -6.85 20.24 22.67
C MET A 338 -6.87 18.80 23.17
N THR A 339 -7.60 18.53 24.25
CA THR A 339 -7.99 17.15 24.61
C THR A 339 -9.16 16.67 23.75
N TYR A 340 -9.43 15.37 23.72
CA TYR A 340 -10.59 14.86 22.98
C TYR A 340 -11.92 15.31 23.58
N GLU A 341 -11.97 15.51 24.90
CA GLU A 341 -13.12 16.03 25.63
C GLU A 341 -13.37 17.49 25.24
N GLU A 342 -12.32 18.33 25.20
CA GLU A 342 -12.42 19.72 24.74
C GLU A 342 -12.91 19.79 23.28
N ILE A 343 -12.49 18.87 22.41
CA ILE A 343 -12.98 18.80 21.02
C ILE A 343 -14.46 18.40 20.99
N GLN A 344 -14.87 17.45 21.81
CA GLN A 344 -16.26 17.01 21.89
C GLN A 344 -17.19 18.13 22.37
N ASP A 345 -16.75 18.91 23.35
CA ASP A 345 -17.53 20.02 23.92
C ASP A 345 -17.58 21.24 22.98
N ASN A 346 -16.44 21.61 22.37
CA ASN A 346 -16.35 22.81 21.53
C ASN A 346 -16.74 22.57 20.06
N TYR A 347 -16.55 21.35 19.55
CA TYR A 347 -16.81 20.96 18.16
C TYR A 347 -17.52 19.59 18.05
N PRO A 348 -18.74 19.44 18.62
CA PRO A 348 -19.43 18.15 18.69
C PRO A 348 -19.71 17.52 17.32
N GLU A 349 -20.03 18.33 16.30
CA GLU A 349 -20.26 17.85 14.94
C GLU A 349 -18.98 17.29 14.30
N GLU A 350 -17.85 17.96 14.48
CA GLU A 350 -16.55 17.52 13.97
C GLU A 350 -16.09 16.23 14.64
N PHE A 351 -16.29 16.11 15.96
CA PHE A 351 -16.02 14.88 16.71
C PHE A 351 -16.83 13.71 16.15
N ALA A 352 -18.14 13.89 15.93
CA ALA A 352 -19.02 12.86 15.38
C ALA A 352 -18.66 12.50 13.92
N LEU A 353 -18.32 13.48 13.07
CA LEU A 353 -17.90 13.26 11.69
C LEU A 353 -16.60 12.44 11.62
N ARG A 354 -15.65 12.73 12.52
CA ARG A 354 -14.39 11.99 12.60
C ARG A 354 -14.60 10.54 13.02
N ASP A 355 -15.53 10.26 13.93
CA ASP A 355 -15.82 8.90 14.36
C ASP A 355 -16.56 8.07 13.28
N GLN A 356 -17.31 8.73 12.39
CA GLN A 356 -18.01 8.09 11.27
C GLN A 356 -17.05 7.60 10.17
N ASP A 357 -16.14 8.46 9.69
CA ASP A 357 -15.12 8.10 8.69
C ASP A 357 -13.79 8.77 9.05
N LYS A 358 -13.08 8.13 9.99
CA LYS A 358 -11.80 8.61 10.52
C LYS A 358 -10.69 8.69 9.49
N TYR A 359 -10.79 7.94 8.38
CA TYR A 359 -9.77 7.96 7.33
C TYR A 359 -9.89 9.24 6.47
N ARG A 360 -11.10 9.54 6.01
CA ARG A 360 -11.36 10.68 5.10
C ARG A 360 -11.67 11.99 5.81
N TYR A 361 -12.06 11.94 7.08
CA TYR A 361 -12.30 13.14 7.87
C TYR A 361 -11.06 14.03 7.87
N ARG A 362 -11.24 15.27 7.46
CA ARG A 362 -10.23 16.33 7.52
C ARG A 362 -10.58 17.30 8.63
N TYR A 363 -9.63 17.53 9.54
CA TYR A 363 -9.76 18.58 10.55
C TYR A 363 -9.94 19.95 9.88
N PRO A 364 -10.76 20.87 10.43
CA PRO A 364 -10.85 22.22 9.90
C PRO A 364 -9.47 22.90 9.92
N LYS A 365 -8.99 23.33 8.74
CA LYS A 365 -7.64 23.87 8.52
C LYS A 365 -6.49 22.91 8.88
N GLY A 366 -6.76 21.60 8.93
CA GLY A 366 -5.77 20.57 9.18
C GLY A 366 -5.80 19.46 8.13
N GLU A 367 -5.40 18.27 8.53
CA GLU A 367 -5.21 17.10 7.66
C GLU A 367 -6.22 15.98 7.97
N SER A 368 -6.34 15.06 7.01
CA SER A 368 -6.94 13.73 7.14
C SER A 368 -5.86 12.65 7.09
N TYR A 369 -6.21 11.38 7.36
CA TYR A 369 -5.28 10.27 7.09
C TYR A 369 -5.01 10.10 5.59
N GLU A 370 -5.97 10.47 4.73
CA GLU A 370 -5.81 10.49 3.28
C GLU A 370 -4.72 11.51 2.85
N ASP A 371 -4.71 12.71 3.46
CA ASP A 371 -3.65 13.70 3.25
C ASP A 371 -2.29 13.18 3.73
N LEU A 372 -2.29 12.52 4.89
CA LEU A 372 -1.08 11.95 5.48
C LEU A 372 -0.45 10.86 4.62
N VAL A 373 -1.26 10.01 3.98
CA VAL A 373 -0.79 9.02 3.00
C VAL A 373 -0.09 9.69 1.82
N GLN A 374 -0.68 10.73 1.23
CA GLN A 374 -0.04 11.46 0.13
C GLN A 374 1.27 12.12 0.57
N ARG A 375 1.30 12.73 1.77
CA ARG A 375 2.50 13.34 2.35
C ARG A 375 3.61 12.33 2.64
N LEU A 376 3.25 11.10 3.01
CA LEU A 376 4.21 10.04 3.35
C LEU A 376 4.69 9.22 2.15
N GLU A 377 4.15 9.43 0.95
CA GLU A 377 4.59 8.70 -0.25
C GLU A 377 6.12 8.80 -0.48
N PRO A 378 6.77 9.99 -0.42
CA PRO A 378 8.23 10.08 -0.56
C PRO A 378 9.00 9.31 0.52
N VAL A 379 8.47 9.24 1.74
CA VAL A 379 9.07 8.45 2.83
C VAL A 379 9.00 6.96 2.53
N ILE A 380 7.86 6.47 2.01
CA ILE A 380 7.72 5.08 1.59
C ILE A 380 8.68 4.73 0.46
N MET A 381 8.86 5.62 -0.53
CA MET A 381 9.81 5.40 -1.62
C MET A 381 11.24 5.26 -1.10
N GLU A 382 11.64 6.13 -0.17
CA GLU A 382 12.97 6.07 0.41
C GLU A 382 13.13 4.83 1.31
N LEU A 383 12.12 4.44 2.10
CA LEU A 383 12.13 3.17 2.85
C LEU A 383 12.19 1.94 1.95
N GLU A 384 11.68 2.03 0.72
CA GLU A 384 11.79 0.95 -0.25
C GLU A 384 13.20 0.79 -0.82
N ARG A 385 13.96 1.90 -0.86
CA ARG A 385 15.34 2.03 -1.37
C ARG A 385 16.43 1.75 -0.34
N GLN A 386 16.14 2.00 0.94
CA GLN A 386 17.09 1.82 2.03
C GLN A 386 17.10 0.39 2.56
N GLU A 387 18.21 0.01 3.19
CA GLU A 387 18.35 -1.24 3.94
C GLU A 387 17.81 -1.10 5.37
N ASN A 388 18.68 -0.87 6.36
CA ASN A 388 18.31 -0.81 7.76
C ASN A 388 17.94 0.63 8.15
N VAL A 389 16.70 0.84 8.57
CA VAL A 389 16.19 2.17 8.95
C VAL A 389 15.41 2.08 10.25
N LEU A 390 15.69 2.99 11.18
CA LEU A 390 14.84 3.31 12.33
C LEU A 390 14.08 4.61 12.07
N VAL A 391 12.75 4.55 12.13
CA VAL A 391 11.89 5.73 12.02
C VAL A 391 11.25 6.03 13.37
N ILE A 392 11.59 7.18 13.94
CA ILE A 392 11.03 7.72 15.18
C ILE A 392 9.99 8.78 14.81
N CYS A 393 8.71 8.45 14.93
CA CYS A 393 7.61 9.28 14.44
C CYS A 393 6.47 9.40 15.46
N HIS A 394 5.23 9.49 14.99
CA HIS A 394 4.03 9.79 15.80
C HIS A 394 2.93 8.78 15.55
N GLN A 395 1.81 8.91 16.27
CA GLN A 395 0.78 7.87 16.25
C GLN A 395 0.08 7.76 14.88
N ALA A 396 -0.35 8.86 14.27
CA ALA A 396 -1.05 8.76 12.98
C ALA A 396 -0.07 8.40 11.85
N VAL A 397 1.14 8.98 11.88
CA VAL A 397 2.22 8.68 10.93
C VAL A 397 2.61 7.20 10.95
N MET A 398 2.89 6.65 12.13
CA MET A 398 3.28 5.25 12.29
C MET A 398 2.18 4.29 11.81
N ARG A 399 0.91 4.63 11.99
CA ARG A 399 -0.22 3.87 11.45
C ARG A 399 -0.21 3.84 9.93
N CYS A 400 0.01 4.96 9.26
CA CYS A 400 0.11 5.02 7.80
C CYS A 400 1.26 4.15 7.27
N LEU A 401 2.44 4.25 7.90
CA LEU A 401 3.61 3.44 7.52
C LEU A 401 3.35 1.94 7.74
N LEU A 402 2.77 1.56 8.89
CA LEU A 402 2.40 0.17 9.16
C LEU A 402 1.35 -0.35 8.19
N ALA A 403 0.34 0.46 7.86
CA ALA A 403 -0.68 0.05 6.91
C ALA A 403 -0.10 -0.28 5.53
N TYR A 404 0.92 0.47 5.10
CA TYR A 404 1.68 0.15 3.90
C TYR A 404 2.37 -1.22 4.01
N PHE A 405 3.21 -1.43 5.04
CA PHE A 405 3.99 -2.67 5.13
C PHE A 405 3.14 -3.93 5.39
N LEU A 406 2.01 -3.77 6.08
CA LEU A 406 1.10 -4.84 6.49
C LEU A 406 -0.11 -5.01 5.56
N ASP A 407 -0.17 -4.28 4.46
CA ASP A 407 -1.25 -4.34 3.46
C ASP A 407 -2.64 -4.17 4.11
N LYS A 408 -2.78 -3.11 4.91
CA LYS A 408 -4.01 -2.82 5.67
C LYS A 408 -4.90 -1.86 4.93
N SER A 409 -6.20 -2.12 4.99
CA SER A 409 -7.19 -1.32 4.27
C SER A 409 -7.25 0.11 4.82
N ALA A 410 -7.18 1.09 3.90
CA ALA A 410 -7.16 2.52 4.21
C ALA A 410 -8.36 2.97 5.07
N GLY A 411 -9.59 2.60 4.67
CA GLY A 411 -10.80 3.08 5.34
C GLY A 411 -11.16 2.39 6.66
N LYS A 412 -10.88 1.08 6.80
CA LYS A 412 -11.39 0.29 7.93
C LYS A 412 -10.36 0.04 9.03
N GLU A 413 -9.09 -0.17 8.66
CA GLU A 413 -8.07 -0.64 9.60
C GLU A 413 -7.04 0.45 9.92
N LEU A 414 -6.55 1.19 8.93
CA LEU A 414 -5.40 2.09 9.06
C LEU A 414 -5.52 3.08 10.24
N PRO A 415 -6.61 3.86 10.42
CA PRO A 415 -6.71 4.83 11.52
C PRO A 415 -6.81 4.22 12.92
N TYR A 416 -6.90 2.88 13.02
CA TYR A 416 -7.11 2.11 14.23
C TYR A 416 -6.00 1.09 14.49
N LEU A 417 -4.91 1.09 13.71
CA LEU A 417 -3.76 0.25 14.01
C LEU A 417 -3.14 0.63 15.37
N LYS A 418 -2.77 -0.37 16.17
CA LYS A 418 -2.18 -0.19 17.50
C LYS A 418 -0.70 0.12 17.38
N CYS A 419 -0.33 1.32 17.85
CA CYS A 419 1.04 1.85 17.85
C CYS A 419 1.33 2.42 19.25
N PRO A 420 1.49 1.55 20.27
CA PRO A 420 1.67 2.00 21.65
C PRO A 420 2.96 2.81 21.82
N LEU A 421 2.99 3.69 22.83
CA LEU A 421 4.22 4.34 23.25
C LEU A 421 5.24 3.31 23.75
N HIS A 422 6.51 3.69 23.71
CA HIS A 422 7.64 2.95 24.27
C HIS A 422 7.84 1.52 23.74
N THR A 423 7.34 1.25 22.54
CA THR A 423 7.38 -0.04 21.88
C THR A 423 8.00 0.11 20.50
N VAL A 424 8.97 -0.74 20.18
CA VAL A 424 9.58 -0.83 18.87
C VAL A 424 8.90 -1.93 18.07
N LEU A 425 8.45 -1.61 16.85
CA LEU A 425 7.98 -2.59 15.90
C LEU A 425 9.10 -2.86 14.90
N LYS A 426 9.64 -4.08 14.95
CA LYS A 426 10.64 -4.58 14.02
C LYS A 426 9.94 -5.24 12.84
N LEU A 427 10.12 -4.68 11.67
CA LEU A 427 9.54 -5.11 10.41
C LEU A 427 10.60 -5.82 9.57
N THR A 428 10.33 -7.07 9.20
CA THR A 428 11.17 -7.83 8.26
C THR A 428 10.34 -8.14 7.01
N PRO A 429 10.52 -7.38 5.90
CA PRO A 429 9.83 -7.65 4.65
C PRO A 429 10.14 -9.07 4.14
N VAL A 430 9.10 -9.79 3.74
CA VAL A 430 9.20 -11.13 3.15
C VAL A 430 8.43 -11.18 1.84
N ALA A 431 8.62 -12.24 1.04
CA ALA A 431 8.11 -12.28 -0.32
C ALA A 431 6.60 -12.03 -0.50
N TYR A 432 5.80 -12.31 0.53
CA TYR A 432 4.34 -12.16 0.50
C TYR A 432 3.79 -11.21 1.58
N GLY A 433 4.63 -10.40 2.22
CA GLY A 433 4.18 -9.49 3.27
C GLY A 433 5.32 -8.96 4.12
N CYS A 434 5.07 -8.79 5.41
CA CYS A 434 6.07 -8.33 6.37
C CYS A 434 5.86 -9.06 7.70
N LYS A 435 6.93 -9.61 8.26
CA LYS A 435 6.93 -10.10 9.65
C LYS A 435 7.01 -8.90 10.58
N VAL A 436 6.30 -8.95 11.71
CA VAL A 436 6.29 -7.91 12.73
C VAL A 436 6.62 -8.52 14.07
N GLU A 437 7.65 -8.00 14.72
CA GLU A 437 7.98 -8.31 16.10
C GLU A 437 7.80 -7.04 16.94
N SER A 438 7.08 -7.15 18.06
CA SER A 438 6.82 -6.03 18.96
C SER A 438 7.70 -6.14 20.19
N VAL A 439 8.50 -5.12 20.47
CA VAL A 439 9.45 -5.08 21.59
C VAL A 439 9.11 -3.90 22.50
N PHE A 440 8.49 -4.18 23.63
CA PHE A 440 8.23 -3.17 24.67
C PHE A 440 9.49 -2.97 25.51
N LEU A 441 9.98 -1.72 25.63
CA LEU A 441 11.26 -1.43 26.29
C LEU A 441 11.16 -1.27 27.82
N ASN A 442 10.09 -1.78 28.41
CA ASN A 442 9.85 -1.81 29.86
C ASN A 442 9.86 -0.42 30.54
N ILE A 443 9.34 0.60 29.85
CA ILE A 443 9.11 1.93 30.40
C ILE A 443 7.62 2.23 30.24
N GLU A 444 6.91 2.44 31.35
CA GLU A 444 5.48 2.77 31.31
C GLU A 444 5.20 4.09 30.56
N ALA A 445 4.02 4.19 29.99
CA ALA A 445 3.50 5.39 29.34
C ALA A 445 1.97 5.40 29.41
N VAL A 446 1.38 6.58 29.24
CA VAL A 446 -0.06 6.71 29.02
C VAL A 446 -0.50 5.99 27.75
N ASN A 447 -1.76 5.54 27.73
CA ASN A 447 -2.36 4.96 26.53
C ASN A 447 -3.06 6.06 25.71
N THR A 448 -2.60 6.28 24.48
CA THR A 448 -3.18 7.26 23.53
C THR A 448 -4.07 6.61 22.46
N HIS A 449 -4.32 5.30 22.56
CA HIS A 449 -5.14 4.56 21.61
C HIS A 449 -6.63 4.72 21.95
N ARG A 450 -7.40 5.23 20.99
CA ARG A 450 -8.86 5.21 21.02
C ARG A 450 -9.36 4.16 20.02
N GLU A 451 -10.05 3.15 20.55
CA GLU A 451 -10.70 2.09 19.78
C GLU A 451 -11.76 2.68 18.83
N ARG A 452 -12.15 1.91 17.83
CA ARG A 452 -13.26 2.30 16.96
C ARG A 452 -14.56 2.31 17.78
N PRO A 453 -15.34 3.41 17.77
CA PRO A 453 -16.63 3.44 18.44
C PRO A 453 -17.52 2.32 17.91
N MET A 454 -18.17 1.58 18.81
CA MET A 454 -19.24 0.67 18.41
C MET A 454 -20.45 1.52 18.02
N VAL A 455 -20.91 1.41 16.77
CA VAL A 455 -22.09 2.16 16.32
C VAL A 455 -23.34 1.52 16.93
N SER A 456 -23.77 2.00 18.10
CA SER A 456 -25.07 1.69 18.68
C SER A 456 -26.11 2.70 18.19
N VAL A 457 -27.07 2.24 17.38
CA VAL A 457 -28.39 2.82 17.07
C VAL A 457 -28.48 4.34 16.84
N VAL A 458 -28.82 4.72 15.60
CA VAL A 458 -29.21 6.10 15.22
C VAL A 458 -30.50 6.49 15.96
N VAL A 459 -30.40 7.27 17.04
CA VAL A 459 -31.58 7.90 17.65
C VAL A 459 -31.87 9.21 16.92
N ARG A 460 -32.97 9.24 16.16
CA ARG A 460 -33.51 10.47 15.57
C ARG A 460 -34.19 11.30 16.67
N LEU A 461 -33.48 12.25 17.27
CA LEU A 461 -34.12 13.28 18.09
C LEU A 461 -34.64 14.40 17.19
N LYS A 462 -35.95 14.68 17.27
CA LYS A 462 -36.59 15.85 16.66
C LYS A 462 -36.26 17.08 17.51
N VAL A 463 -35.51 18.03 16.96
CA VAL A 463 -35.33 19.38 17.54
C VAL A 463 -36.03 20.39 16.62
N PRO A 464 -36.71 21.44 17.15
CA PRO A 464 -37.54 22.36 16.36
C PRO A 464 -36.73 23.44 15.62
N SER A 465 -35.63 23.05 14.99
CA SER A 465 -34.94 23.79 13.92
C SER A 465 -34.14 22.77 13.11
N HIS A 466 -34.00 22.97 11.80
CA HIS A 466 -33.57 21.96 10.81
C HIS A 466 -32.11 21.47 10.92
N ALA A 467 -31.65 21.05 12.11
CA ALA A 467 -30.38 20.38 12.34
C ALA A 467 -30.61 18.95 12.85
N PHE A 468 -29.97 17.96 12.23
CA PHE A 468 -29.94 16.58 12.70
C PHE A 468 -28.67 16.39 13.53
N ILE A 469 -28.81 16.22 14.84
CA ILE A 469 -27.67 15.89 15.70
C ILE A 469 -27.53 14.37 15.74
N LEU A 470 -26.36 13.86 15.37
CA LEU A 470 -25.99 12.47 15.57
C LEU A 470 -25.47 12.33 17.00
N VAL A 471 -26.31 11.90 17.93
CA VAL A 471 -25.88 11.65 19.32
C VAL A 471 -25.30 10.24 19.41
N LEU A 472 -23.98 10.16 19.63
CA LEU A 472 -23.29 8.94 20.03
C LEU A 472 -23.57 8.68 21.51
N VAL A 473 -24.35 7.65 21.81
CA VAL A 473 -24.47 7.12 23.18
C VAL A 473 -23.41 6.03 23.33
N VAL A 474 -22.38 6.32 24.12
CA VAL A 474 -21.44 5.32 24.63
C VAL A 474 -22.05 4.75 25.93
N PRO A 475 -22.02 3.43 26.17
CA PRO A 475 -22.49 2.85 27.43
C PRO A 475 -21.70 3.31 28.65
#